data_AF-A0A4Y2CKK0-F1
#
_entry.id   AF-A0A4Y2CKK0-F1
#
_cell.length_a   1.000
_cell.length_b   1.000
_cell.length_c   1.000
_cell.angle_alpha   90.00
_cell.angle_beta   90.00
_cell.angle_gamma   90.00
#
_symmetry.space_group_name_H-M   'P 1'
#
loop_
_entity.id
_entity.type
_entity.pdbx_description
1 polymer ?
#
loop_
_entity_poly.entity_id
_entity_poly.type
_entity_poly.pdbx_seq_one_letter_code
_entity_poly.pdbx_strand_id
1 'polypeptide(L)'
;MATWQMAWYDGDTVRLIHNIIPKVSLQRINWTRNEVLFLTGHWPFSSFLQRFNLDETSFCPCGRIGTPIHYVTDCLLTASYHMTPPSQQHQPVRF
;
A
#
# COMPACT_ATOMS: atom_id res chain seq x y z
N MET A 1 -4.33 -16.40 -20.44
CA MET A 1 -4.99 -15.38 -19.59
C MET A 1 -5.82 -15.99 -18.46
N ALA A 2 -6.57 -17.07 -18.70
CA ALA A 2 -7.36 -17.73 -17.65
C ALA A 2 -6.54 -18.23 -16.44
N THR A 3 -5.38 -18.85 -16.66
CA THR A 3 -4.51 -19.36 -15.59
C THR A 3 -3.99 -18.28 -14.65
N TRP A 4 -3.55 -17.15 -15.18
CA TRP A 4 -3.10 -16.00 -14.39
C TRP A 4 -4.23 -15.36 -13.59
N GLN A 5 -5.43 -15.25 -14.19
CA GLN A 5 -6.58 -14.70 -13.49
C GLN A 5 -7.06 -15.62 -12.35
N MET A 6 -7.00 -16.94 -12.52
CA MET A 6 -7.31 -17.89 -11.44
C MET A 6 -6.30 -17.77 -10.29
N ALA A 7 -4.99 -17.75 -10.61
CA ALA A 7 -3.96 -17.53 -9.60
C ALA A 7 -4.13 -16.19 -8.85
N TRP A 8 -4.60 -15.14 -9.53
CA TRP A 8 -4.91 -13.85 -8.93
C TRP A 8 -6.11 -13.89 -7.97
N TYR A 9 -7.16 -14.64 -8.32
CA TYR A 9 -8.32 -14.81 -7.44
C TYR A 9 -8.01 -15.69 -6.23
N ASP A 10 -7.29 -16.78 -6.43
CA ASP A 10 -7.04 -17.78 -5.38
C ASP A 10 -5.88 -17.36 -4.45
N GLY A 11 -4.95 -16.53 -4.92
CA GLY A 11 -3.77 -16.10 -4.17
C GLY A 11 -4.11 -15.28 -2.92
N ASP A 12 -3.56 -15.67 -1.78
CA ASP A 12 -3.75 -15.02 -0.47
C ASP A 12 -2.85 -13.80 -0.21
N THR A 13 -1.80 -13.65 -1.01
CA THR A 13 -0.82 -12.58 -0.86
C THR A 13 -1.29 -11.32 -1.59
N VAL A 14 -1.04 -10.14 -1.02
CA VAL A 14 -1.36 -8.84 -1.64
C VAL A 14 -2.86 -8.62 -1.90
N ARG A 15 -3.75 -9.14 -1.02
CA ARG A 15 -5.22 -8.99 -1.12
C ARG A 15 -5.72 -7.55 -1.25
N LEU A 16 -4.97 -6.57 -0.73
CA LEU A 16 -5.28 -5.16 -0.91
C LEU A 16 -5.27 -4.75 -2.39
N ILE A 17 -4.27 -5.19 -3.17
CA ILE A 17 -4.21 -4.90 -4.61
C ILE A 17 -5.32 -5.66 -5.34
N HIS A 18 -5.65 -6.89 -4.94
CA HIS A 18 -6.78 -7.63 -5.51
C HIS A 18 -8.11 -6.87 -5.36
N ASN A 19 -8.36 -6.26 -4.20
CA ASN A 19 -9.59 -5.51 -3.98
C ASN A 19 -9.70 -4.25 -4.85
N ILE A 20 -8.56 -3.71 -5.30
CA ILE A 20 -8.49 -2.51 -6.16
C ILE A 20 -8.50 -2.91 -7.65
N ILE A 21 -7.82 -4.01 -7.98
CA ILE A 21 -7.69 -4.56 -9.33
C ILE A 21 -8.16 -6.03 -9.29
N PRO A 22 -9.48 -6.29 -9.28
CA PRO A 22 -9.99 -7.66 -9.16
C PRO A 22 -9.73 -8.49 -10.43
N LYS A 23 -9.53 -7.83 -11.58
CA LYS A 23 -9.29 -8.48 -12.86
C LYS A 23 -7.94 -8.04 -13.44
N VAL A 24 -7.05 -8.99 -13.67
CA VAL A 24 -5.76 -8.74 -14.31
C VAL A 24 -5.96 -8.44 -15.80
N SER A 25 -5.20 -7.47 -16.29
CA SER A 25 -5.32 -6.94 -17.65
C SER A 25 -3.94 -6.59 -18.18
N LEU A 26 -3.72 -6.77 -19.49
CA LEU A 26 -2.52 -6.28 -20.18
C LEU A 26 -2.62 -4.79 -20.50
N GLN A 27 -3.81 -4.20 -20.36
CA GLN A 27 -4.00 -2.76 -20.54
C GLN A 27 -3.25 -2.03 -19.44
N ARG A 28 -2.39 -1.10 -19.85
CA ARG A 28 -1.63 -0.28 -18.92
C ARG A 28 -2.59 0.63 -18.18
N ILE A 29 -2.57 0.56 -16.86
CA ILE A 29 -3.23 1.54 -16.00
C ILE A 29 -2.21 2.65 -15.73
N ASN A 30 -2.60 3.90 -15.96
CA ASN A 30 -1.75 5.05 -15.71
C ASN A 30 -1.75 5.42 -14.22
N TRP A 31 -1.11 4.57 -13.41
CA TRP A 31 -0.87 4.87 -12.00
C TRP A 31 0.15 6.00 -11.85
N THR A 32 -0.11 6.92 -10.94
CA THR A 32 0.87 7.90 -10.48
C THR A 32 1.99 7.21 -9.72
N ARG A 33 3.17 7.84 -9.66
CA ARG A 33 4.30 7.33 -8.86
C ARG A 33 3.89 7.02 -7.42
N ASN A 34 3.08 7.87 -6.81
CA ASN A 34 2.68 7.73 -5.42
C ASN A 34 1.76 6.51 -5.23
N GLU A 35 0.79 6.30 -6.13
CA GLU A 35 -0.11 5.14 -6.08
C GLU A 35 0.67 3.83 -6.22
N VAL A 36 1.65 3.77 -7.13
CA VAL A 36 2.52 2.59 -7.28
C VAL A 36 3.27 2.31 -5.97
N LEU A 37 3.87 3.34 -5.36
CA LEU A 37 4.63 3.18 -4.12
C LEU A 37 3.75 2.74 -2.94
N PHE A 38 2.53 3.28 -2.85
CA PHE A 38 1.56 2.90 -1.83
C PHE A 38 1.09 1.46 -1.99
N LEU A 39 0.62 1.09 -3.18
CA LEU A 39 0.04 -0.23 -3.46
C LEU A 39 1.07 -1.35 -3.28
N THR A 40 2.30 -1.11 -3.71
CA THR A 40 3.37 -2.09 -3.63
C THR A 40 4.00 -2.14 -2.23
N GLY A 41 3.78 -1.13 -1.38
CA GLY A 41 4.38 -1.07 -0.04
C GLY A 41 5.90 -0.84 -0.05
N HIS A 42 6.50 -0.52 -1.20
CA HIS A 42 7.95 -0.48 -1.42
C HIS A 42 8.63 0.86 -1.08
N TRP A 43 7.94 1.78 -0.42
CA TRP A 43 8.56 3.00 0.12
C TRP A 43 9.31 2.68 1.43
N PRO A 44 10.24 3.52 1.91
CA PRO A 44 10.77 3.48 3.29
C PRO A 44 9.69 3.85 4.32
N PHE A 45 8.61 3.07 4.35
CA PHE A 45 7.62 3.08 5.42
C PHE A 45 8.26 2.44 6.64
N SER A 46 8.35 3.17 7.76
CA SER A 46 9.01 2.64 8.96
C SER A 46 8.42 1.30 9.42
N SER A 47 7.11 1.09 9.27
CA SER A 47 6.49 -0.19 9.61
C SER A 47 6.98 -1.35 8.73
N PHE A 48 7.28 -1.07 7.46
CA PHE A 48 7.87 -2.05 6.54
C PHE A 48 9.32 -2.34 6.93
N LEU A 49 10.13 -1.30 7.17
CA LEU A 49 11.53 -1.45 7.55
C LEU A 49 11.68 -2.26 8.85
N GLN A 50 10.86 -1.98 9.87
CA GLN A 50 10.85 -2.76 11.10
C GLN A 50 10.48 -4.23 10.85
N ARG A 51 9.46 -4.50 10.04
CA ARG A 51 9.02 -5.88 9.73
C ARG A 51 10.13 -6.73 9.10
N PHE A 52 11.02 -6.12 8.32
CA PHE A 52 12.14 -6.79 7.66
C PHE A 52 13.46 -6.67 8.43
N ASN A 53 13.43 -6.22 9.70
CA ASN A 53 14.60 -6.00 10.55
C ASN A 53 15.65 -5.07 9.92
N LEU A 54 15.19 -4.09 9.13
CA LEU A 54 16.03 -3.05 8.52
C LEU A 54 16.08 -1.77 9.37
N ASP A 55 15.14 -1.62 10.30
CA ASP A 55 15.05 -0.54 11.28
C ASP A 55 14.55 -1.12 12.61
N GLU A 56 14.90 -0.49 13.73
CA GLU A 56 14.47 -0.89 15.06
C GLU A 56 13.04 -0.40 15.36
N THR A 57 12.58 0.67 14.70
CA THR A 57 11.30 1.31 15.01
C THR A 57 10.32 1.29 13.83
N SER A 58 9.04 1.11 14.13
CA SER A 58 7.95 1.34 13.16
C SER A 58 7.46 2.78 13.14
N PHE A 59 8.10 3.70 13.86
CA PHE A 59 7.65 5.09 13.93
C PHE A 59 8.15 5.90 12.74
N CYS A 60 7.24 6.66 12.13
CA CYS A 60 7.57 7.72 11.20
C CYS A 60 8.32 8.83 11.97
N PRO A 61 9.25 9.57 11.33
CA PRO A 61 9.89 10.73 11.96
C PRO A 61 8.93 11.82 12.47
N CYS A 62 7.66 11.81 12.05
CA CYS A 62 6.62 12.68 12.61
C CYS A 62 5.99 12.17 13.93
N GLY A 63 6.42 11.03 14.45
CA GLY A 63 6.02 10.48 15.74
C GLY A 63 4.80 9.53 15.73
N ARG A 64 4.19 9.25 14.58
CA ARG A 64 3.12 8.23 14.44
C ARG A 64 3.63 6.94 13.82
N ILE A 65 2.86 5.85 13.88
CA ILE A 65 3.23 4.58 13.23
C ILE A 65 3.34 4.81 11.72
N GLY A 66 4.52 4.49 11.17
CA GLY A 66 4.92 4.70 9.80
C GLY A 66 4.34 3.68 8.82
N THR A 67 3.02 3.50 8.86
CA THR A 67 2.28 2.65 7.91
C THR A 67 2.17 3.33 6.53
N PRO A 68 2.00 2.57 5.43
CA PRO A 68 1.75 3.15 4.12
C PRO A 68 0.60 4.17 4.12
N ILE A 69 -0.51 3.85 4.81
CA ILE A 69 -1.70 4.72 4.87
C ILE A 69 -1.37 6.04 5.56
N HIS A 70 -0.68 6.00 6.70
CA HIS A 70 -0.25 7.21 7.40
C HIS A 70 0.59 8.13 6.51
N TYR A 71 1.54 7.57 5.75
CA TYR A 71 2.39 8.35 4.85
C TYR A 71 1.62 8.98 3.69
N VAL A 72 0.51 8.38 3.23
CA VAL A 72 -0.24 8.93 2.10
C VAL A 72 -1.48 9.74 2.49
N THR A 73 -1.89 9.74 3.77
CA THR A 73 -3.08 10.51 4.19
C THR A 73 -2.83 11.53 5.29
N ASP A 74 -1.85 11.30 6.18
CA ASP A 74 -1.79 12.01 7.46
C ASP A 74 -0.42 12.65 7.75
N CYS A 75 0.67 12.14 7.19
CA CYS A 75 2.01 12.56 7.57
C CYS A 75 2.34 13.96 7.01
N LEU A 76 2.73 14.89 7.89
CA LEU A 76 3.08 16.25 7.49
C LEU A 76 4.31 16.31 6.57
N LEU A 77 5.24 15.36 6.74
CA LEU A 77 6.46 15.26 5.91
C LEU A 77 6.15 14.87 4.46
N THR A 78 4.93 14.39 4.21
CA THR A 78 4.50 13.83 2.92
C THR A 78 3.31 14.59 2.33
N ALA A 79 2.96 15.75 2.89
CA ALA A 79 1.75 16.50 2.56
C ALA A 79 1.61 16.83 1.06
N SER A 80 2.73 17.02 0.35
CA SER A 80 2.72 17.31 -1.08
C SER A 80 2.28 16.14 -1.98
N TYR A 81 2.19 14.93 -1.43
CA TYR A 81 1.78 13.71 -2.14
C TYR A 81 0.68 12.94 -1.41
N HIS A 82 -0.10 13.62 -0.57
CA HIS A 82 -1.27 13.03 0.03
C HIS A 82 -2.29 12.60 -1.03
N MET A 83 -2.85 11.42 -0.80
CA MET A 83 -3.96 10.87 -1.54
C MET A 83 -5.22 10.97 -0.69
N THR A 84 -6.37 10.94 -1.35
CA THR A 84 -7.64 10.76 -0.65
C THR A 84 -7.61 9.40 0.07
N PRO A 85 -7.90 9.33 1.38
CA PRO A 85 -7.95 8.08 2.10
C PRO A 85 -8.96 7.10 1.46
N PRO A 86 -8.69 5.79 1.46
CA PRO A 86 -9.71 4.82 1.07
C PRO A 86 -10.94 4.95 1.98
N SER A 87 -12.13 4.79 1.40
CA SER A 87 -13.39 4.71 2.14
C SER A 87 -13.28 3.68 3.26
N GLN A 88 -13.96 3.87 4.40
CA GLN A 88 -13.86 2.98 5.57
C GLN A 88 -14.05 1.48 5.25
N GLN A 89 -14.84 1.14 4.22
CA GLN A 89 -15.03 -0.23 3.74
C GLN A 89 -13.76 -0.91 3.17
N HIS A 90 -12.76 -0.12 2.78
CA HIS A 90 -11.52 -0.58 2.16
C HIS A 90 -10.28 -0.23 2.99
N GLN A 91 -10.47 0.23 4.24
CA GLN A 91 -9.33 0.42 5.14
C GLN A 91 -8.75 -0.95 5.48
N PRO A 92 -7.43 -1.14 5.33
CA PRO A 92 -6.80 -2.36 5.82
C PRO A 92 -7.09 -2.47 7.33
N VAL A 93 -7.52 -3.66 7.76
CA VAL A 93 -7.71 -3.97 9.17
C VAL A 93 -6.43 -3.59 9.90
N ARG A 94 -6.55 -2.69 10.87
CA ARG A 94 -5.43 -2.31 11.74
C ARG A 94 -5.02 -3.55 12.53
N PHE A 95 -3.84 -4.07 12.23
CA PHE A 95 -3.13 -5.00 13.11
C PHE A 95 -2.43 -4.20 14.21
#